data_AF-A0A966W664-F1
#
_entry.id   AF-A0A966W664-F1
#
_cell.length_a   1.000
_cell.length_b   1.000
_cell.length_c   1.000
_cell.angle_alpha   90.00
_cell.angle_beta   90.00
_cell.angle_gamma   90.00
#
_symmetry.space_group_name_H-M   'P 1'
#
loop_
_entity.id
_entity.type
_entity.pdbx_description
1 polymer ?
#
loop_
_entity_poly.entity_id
_entity_poly.type
_entity_poly.pdbx_seq_one_letter_code
_entity_poly.pdbx_strand_id
1 'polypeptide(L)' 'MMDGKIVVNGVHSPVTIRRDGWGIAHVDASTEADAWFGQGFVAAQDRLWQMEFDRRSAIG' A
#
# COMPACT_ATOMS: atom_id res chain seq x y z
N MET A 1 13.73 -10.73 -0.07
CA MET A 1 12.99 -9.70 -0.82
C MET A 1 11.61 -10.30 -1.07
N MET A 2 10.52 -9.59 -0.76
CA MET A 2 9.17 -10.07 -1.10
C MET A 2 8.95 -9.77 -2.58
N ASP A 3 9.42 -10.67 -3.43
CA ASP A 3 9.25 -10.56 -4.87
C ASP A 3 7.94 -11.25 -5.26
N GLY A 4 7.17 -10.60 -6.12
CA GLY A 4 5.90 -11.14 -6.56
C GLY A 4 5.10 -10.15 -7.40
N LYS A 5 4.21 -10.71 -8.23
CA LYS A 5 3.21 -9.94 -8.96
C LYS A 5 1.85 -10.42 -8.51
N ILE A 6 1.03 -9.50 -8.03
CA ILE A 6 -0.36 -9.76 -7.69
C ILE A 6 -1.25 -8.99 -8.65
N VAL A 7 -2.37 -9.60 -9.03
CA VAL A 7 -3.41 -8.93 -9.81
C VAL A 7 -4.53 -8.62 -8.84
N VAL A 8 -4.90 -7.35 -8.77
CA VAL A 8 -5.95 -6.85 -7.89
C VAL A 8 -6.87 -5.94 -8.68
N ASN A 9 -8.12 -5.88 -8.27
CA ASN A 9 -9.05 -4.88 -8.77
C ASN A 9 -8.75 -3.51 -8.13
N GLY A 10 -9.01 -2.42 -8.84
CA GLY A 10 -8.90 -1.05 -8.31
C GLY A 10 -7.67 -0.26 -8.78
N VAL A 11 -6.77 -0.87 -9.56
CA VAL A 11 -5.69 -0.17 -10.28
C VAL A 11 -5.92 -0.21 -11.78
N HIS A 12 -5.69 0.93 -12.44
CA HIS A 12 -5.88 1.07 -13.88
C HIS A 12 -4.59 0.76 -14.65
N SER A 13 -3.44 1.04 -14.03
CA SER A 13 -2.10 0.74 -14.55
C SER A 13 -1.27 -0.04 -13.53
N PRO A 14 -0.17 -0.70 -13.96
CA PRO A 14 0.74 -1.35 -13.05
C PRO A 14 1.30 -0.38 -11.99
N VAL A 15 1.26 -0.80 -10.72
CA VAL A 15 1.91 -0.12 -9.60
C VAL A 15 3.12 -0.93 -9.18
N THR A 16 4.28 -0.28 -9.09
CA THR A 16 5.51 -0.92 -8.65
C THR A 16 5.83 -0.48 -7.23
N ILE A 17 6.05 -1.44 -6.35
CA ILE A 17 6.41 -1.19 -4.95
C ILE A 17 7.81 -1.75 -4.71
N ARG A 18 8.71 -0.91 -4.21
CA ARG A 18 10.08 -1.28 -3.85
C ARG A 18 10.31 -0.93 -2.38
N ARG A 19 10.98 -1.79 -1.63
CA ARG A 19 11.41 -1.47 -0.27
C ARG A 19 12.91 -1.27 -0.21
N ASP A 20 13.35 -0.23 0.47
CA ASP A 20 14.77 0.04 0.68
C ASP A 20 15.37 -0.86 1.80
N GLY A 21 16.64 -0.64 2.13
CA GLY A 21 17.34 -1.41 3.18
C GLY A 21 16.77 -1.21 4.60
N TRP A 22 15.94 -0.19 4.82
CA TRP A 22 15.27 0.10 6.08
C TRP A 22 13.81 -0.38 6.09
N GLY A 23 13.35 -0.98 4.98
CA GLY A 23 11.98 -1.45 4.81
C GLY A 23 10.99 -0.36 4.40
N ILE A 24 11.46 0.85 4.07
CA ILE A 24 10.59 1.96 3.63
C ILE A 24 10.09 1.65 2.22
N ALA A 25 8.76 1.67 2.05
CA ALA A 25 8.12 1.43 0.77
C ALA A 25 8.14 2.69 -0.12
N HIS A 26 8.61 2.52 -1.35
CA HIS A 26 8.53 3.47 -2.45
C HIS A 26 7.51 2.96 -3.46
N VAL A 27 6.52 3.79 -3.79
CA VAL A 27 5.42 3.48 -4.69
C VAL A 27 5.60 4.29 -5.97
N ASP A 28 5.75 3.60 -7.10
CA ASP A 28 5.79 4.20 -8.43
C ASP A 28 4.53 3.81 -9.20
N ALA A 29 3.81 4.80 -9.75
CA ALA A 29 2.59 4.61 -10.53
C ALA A 29 2.47 5.67 -11.64
N SER A 30 1.69 5.38 -12.68
CA SER A 30 1.47 6.28 -13.81
C SER A 30 0.40 7.35 -13.56
N THR A 31 -0.47 7.14 -12.58
CA THR A 31 -1.54 8.06 -12.22
C THR A 31 -1.55 8.31 -10.71
N GLU A 32 -2.06 9.46 -10.30
CA GLU A 32 -2.21 9.79 -8.88
C GLU A 32 -3.15 8.81 -8.17
N ALA A 33 -4.24 8.39 -8.83
CA ALA A 33 -5.18 7.42 -8.28
C ALA A 33 -4.51 6.06 -7.99
N ASP A 34 -3.70 5.57 -8.93
CA ASP A 34 -2.96 4.32 -8.74
C ASP A 34 -1.86 4.47 -7.67
N ALA A 35 -1.25 5.66 -7.56
CA ALA A 35 -0.28 5.97 -6.51
C ALA A 35 -0.91 5.94 -5.11
N TRP A 36 -2.09 6.54 -4.94
CA TRP A 36 -2.86 6.48 -3.69
C TRP A 36 -3.28 5.07 -3.32
N PHE A 37 -3.70 4.28 -4.32
CA PHE A 37 -4.00 2.86 -4.12
C PHE A 37 -2.76 2.11 -3.61
N GLY A 38 -1.61 2.29 -4.28
CA GLY A 38 -0.35 1.68 -3.89
C GLY A 38 0.10 2.09 -2.49
N GLN A 39 -0.04 3.37 -2.14
CA GLN A 39 0.28 3.89 -0.82
C GLN A 39 -0.60 3.26 0.28
N GLY A 40 -1.91 3.18 0.06
CA GLY A 40 -2.82 2.51 0.99
C GLY A 40 -2.51 1.02 1.15
N PHE A 41 -2.17 0.36 0.03
CA PHE A 41 -1.78 -1.04 0.03
C PHE A 41 -0.53 -1.30 0.88
N VAL A 42 0.55 -0.54 0.71
CA VAL A 42 1.77 -0.71 1.52
C VAL A 42 1.56 -0.32 2.98
N ALA A 43 0.75 0.72 3.25
CA ALA A 43 0.41 1.11 4.61
C ALA A 43 -0.34 -0.01 5.33
N ALA A 44 -1.28 -0.68 4.65
CA ALA A 44 -1.98 -1.84 5.20
C ALA A 44 -1.03 -3.03 5.40
N GLN A 45 -0.12 -3.32 4.46
CA GLN A 45 0.85 -4.40 4.64
C GLN A 45 1.68 -4.24 5.92
N ASP A 46 2.05 -3.01 6.28
CA ASP A 46 2.88 -2.74 7.46
C ASP A 46 2.08 -2.48 8.73
N ARG A 47 0.88 -1.91 8.61
CA ARG A 47 0.15 -1.30 9.73
C ARG A 47 -1.34 -1.62 9.77
N LEU A 48 -1.81 -2.69 9.10
CA LEU A 48 -3.23 -3.04 9.05
C LEU A 48 -3.89 -3.07 10.44
N TRP A 49 -3.24 -3.71 11.42
CA TRP A 49 -3.77 -3.78 12.79
C TRP A 49 -3.94 -2.39 13.40
N GLN A 50 -2.93 -1.52 13.27
CA GLN A 50 -2.97 -0.16 13.80
C GLN A 50 -4.05 0.66 13.11
N MET A 51 -4.15 0.60 11.78
CA MET A 51 -5.18 1.30 11.01
C MET A 51 -6.60 0.87 11.45
N GLU A 52 -6.83 -0.43 11.62
CA GLU A 52 -8.14 -0.93 12.06
C GLU A 52 -8.43 -0.58 13.52
N PHE A 53 -7.43 -0.63 14.40
CA PHE A 53 -7.57 -0.20 15.79
C PHE A 53 -7.93 1.29 15.88
N ASP A 54 -7.15 2.15 15.20
CA ASP A 54 -7.38 3.60 15.17
C ASP A 54 -8.76 3.92 14.58
N ARG A 55 -9.17 3.20 13.52
CA ARG A 55 -10.50 3.35 12.92
C ARG A 55 -11.60 3.04 13.93
N ARG A 56 -11.48 1.94 14.70
CA ARG A 56 -12.47 1.56 15.73
C ARG A 56 -12.52 2.58 16.86
N SER A 57 -11.35 3.00 17.36
CA SER A 57 -11.26 4.02 18.41
C SER A 57 -11.86 5.37 17.98
N ALA A 58 -11.77 5.72 16.70
CA ALA A 58 -12.33 6.97 16.18
C ALA A 58 -13.86 6.95 16.02
N ILE A 59 -14.47 5.78 15.81
CA ILE A 59 -15.91 5.66 15.55
C ILE A 59 -16.75 5.25 16.77
N GLY A 60 -16.11 4.82 17.87
CA GLY A 60 -16.76 4.46 19.13
C GLY A 60 -17.20 3.00 19.19
#